data_AF-L7JVZ8-F1
#
_entry.id   AF-L7JVZ8-F1
#
_cell.length_a   1.000
_cell.length_b   1.000
_cell.length_c   1.000
_cell.angle_alpha   90.00
_cell.angle_beta   90.00
_cell.angle_gamma   90.00
#
_symmetry.space_group_name_H-M   'P 1'
#
loop_
_entity.id
_entity.type
_entity.pdbx_description
1 polymer ?
#
loop_
_entity_poly.entity_id
_entity_poly.type
_entity_poly.pdbx_seq_one_letter_code
_entity_poly.pdbx_strand_id
1 'polypeptide(L)'
;VKIANDQVLKITTKYNSLLLKDCVGRSIVPGIQIGVNEHIDLHSTNFIQFYGVEENFYNGRIMRINFREKLLVSHKIRIARLMDLKLCENIGPEFKYGCETLLLFNTNGVIISLDNKFKKIILSHYYQNFLVYYLSYSIYEVVISSCYIDHHILVFGNSTKKIRFYRVNFGNSVVKINHECENIIIKKTIGSFVISNIIRKSSLHGGSLYLHDGVFIFENDLFKTQHSLLLKRVVIGQRTIVRENVNVVNLISVVIRKRAVLKINDDCEILLIDNCDGNLDFSGCTCLKSLTIKNYKFIYHKNIYDNLLSLHLEGLNINTTIRLEENIKTVKLMDVTTGWFGSAKIVVNYEEIYVRNFVGNLDISNLFDCFKKLFTGKTITIAYEMISDKFGRTMFFNNICLEKDYEIPNDVESVILRNFKTNGKAKLKINKTCKYFKLNVYQGCIDVSKMKDIKEVVFIGCLPIFKDNS
;
A
#
# COMPACT_ATOMS: atom_id res chain seq x y z
N VAL A 1 -27.32 22.10 -35.42
CA VAL A 1 -28.35 23.09 -35.88
C VAL A 1 -27.69 24.45 -36.00
N LYS A 2 -27.88 25.16 -37.12
CA LYS A 2 -27.39 26.55 -37.28
C LYS A 2 -28.58 27.49 -37.17
N ILE A 3 -28.60 28.32 -36.13
CA ILE A 3 -29.65 29.32 -35.87
C ILE A 3 -29.15 30.64 -36.45
N ALA A 4 -30.01 31.34 -37.19
CA ALA A 4 -29.66 32.65 -37.76
C ALA A 4 -29.37 33.67 -36.64
N ASN A 5 -28.55 34.69 -36.93
CA ASN A 5 -28.07 35.64 -35.92
C ASN A 5 -29.23 36.42 -35.25
N ASP A 6 -30.31 36.67 -35.98
CA ASP A 6 -31.53 37.35 -35.54
C ASP A 6 -32.55 36.42 -34.86
N GLN A 7 -32.30 35.11 -34.84
CA GLN A 7 -33.21 34.11 -34.28
C GLN A 7 -32.72 33.52 -32.95
N VAL A 8 -33.65 32.95 -32.19
CA VAL A 8 -33.39 32.23 -30.93
C VAL A 8 -34.17 30.92 -30.93
N LEU A 9 -33.48 29.80 -30.70
CA LEU A 9 -34.13 28.50 -30.51
C LEU A 9 -34.66 28.40 -29.07
N LYS A 10 -35.97 28.44 -28.89
CA LYS A 10 -36.60 28.29 -27.58
C LYS A 10 -37.16 26.89 -27.39
N ILE A 11 -36.65 26.16 -26.41
CA ILE A 11 -37.23 24.88 -25.96
C ILE A 11 -38.29 25.21 -24.92
N THR A 12 -39.56 24.95 -25.21
CA THR A 12 -40.70 25.33 -24.33
C THR A 12 -41.23 24.18 -23.49
N THR A 13 -40.95 22.94 -23.88
CA THR A 13 -41.42 21.73 -23.19
C THR A 13 -40.44 21.27 -22.13
N LYS A 14 -40.96 20.65 -21.05
CA LYS A 14 -40.14 19.84 -20.14
C LYS A 14 -39.47 18.73 -20.95
N TYR A 15 -38.23 18.37 -20.57
CA TYR A 15 -37.47 17.34 -21.25
C TYR A 15 -36.94 16.31 -20.26
N ASN A 16 -37.03 15.03 -20.62
CA ASN A 16 -36.32 13.96 -19.92
C ASN A 16 -34.89 13.80 -20.45
N SER A 17 -34.63 14.22 -21.69
CA SER A 17 -33.31 14.22 -22.29
C SER A 17 -33.18 15.40 -23.25
N LEU A 18 -32.05 16.09 -23.17
CA LEU A 18 -31.66 17.18 -24.04
C LEU A 18 -30.23 16.95 -24.50
N LEU A 19 -29.99 17.05 -25.80
CA LEU A 19 -28.66 17.03 -26.40
C LEU A 19 -28.55 18.16 -27.43
N LEU A 20 -27.66 19.11 -27.16
CA LEU A 20 -27.24 20.15 -28.08
C LEU A 20 -25.77 19.90 -28.42
N LYS A 21 -25.51 19.45 -29.64
CA LYS A 21 -24.18 19.11 -30.12
C LYS A 21 -23.90 19.84 -31.42
N ASP A 22 -22.75 20.49 -31.51
CA ASP A 22 -22.28 21.23 -32.68
C ASP A 22 -23.35 22.23 -33.19
N CYS A 23 -24.03 22.89 -32.24
CA CYS A 23 -25.06 23.89 -32.49
C CYS A 23 -24.44 25.29 -32.54
N VAL A 24 -24.96 26.15 -33.43
CA VAL A 24 -24.50 27.54 -33.57
C VAL A 24 -25.68 28.49 -33.42
N GLY A 25 -25.50 29.56 -32.65
CA GLY A 25 -26.47 30.64 -32.44
C GLY A 25 -27.09 30.62 -31.04
N ARG A 26 -28.22 31.33 -30.85
CA ARG A 26 -28.80 31.60 -29.53
C ARG A 26 -29.86 30.58 -29.15
N SER A 27 -29.81 30.02 -27.95
CA SER A 27 -30.80 29.04 -27.47
C SER A 27 -31.30 29.32 -26.06
N ILE A 28 -32.62 29.23 -25.84
CA ILE A 28 -33.24 29.28 -24.51
C ILE A 28 -33.56 27.84 -24.09
N VAL A 29 -32.97 27.39 -23.00
CA VAL A 29 -33.11 26.02 -22.49
C VAL A 29 -33.76 26.05 -21.09
N PRO A 30 -34.90 25.37 -20.87
CA PRO A 30 -35.54 25.33 -19.56
C PRO A 30 -34.58 24.88 -18.46
N GLY A 31 -34.51 25.68 -17.39
CA GLY A 31 -33.64 25.42 -16.24
C GLY A 31 -32.15 25.73 -16.45
N ILE A 32 -31.78 26.37 -17.56
CA ILE A 32 -30.41 26.87 -17.79
C ILE A 32 -30.48 28.32 -18.23
N GLN A 33 -29.84 29.22 -17.49
CA GLN A 33 -29.84 30.67 -17.75
C GLN A 33 -28.40 31.21 -17.72
N ILE A 34 -28.10 32.27 -18.47
CA ILE A 34 -26.78 32.92 -18.46
C ILE A 34 -26.93 34.37 -18.00
N GLY A 35 -26.41 34.70 -16.82
CA GLY A 35 -26.45 36.07 -16.29
C GLY A 35 -27.86 36.60 -16.20
N VAL A 36 -28.09 37.78 -16.78
CA VAL A 36 -29.42 38.39 -16.95
C VAL A 36 -30.07 37.93 -18.26
N ASN A 37 -29.29 37.34 -19.16
CA ASN A 37 -29.75 36.88 -20.46
C ASN A 37 -30.49 35.54 -20.34
N GLU A 38 -31.67 35.45 -20.97
CA GLU A 38 -32.45 34.21 -20.98
C GLU A 38 -31.91 33.15 -21.96
N HIS A 39 -30.87 33.47 -22.75
CA HIS A 39 -30.34 32.60 -23.81
C HIS A 39 -28.85 32.27 -23.66
N ILE A 40 -28.45 31.14 -24.22
CA ILE A 40 -27.10 30.60 -24.29
C ILE A 40 -26.56 30.82 -25.70
N ASP A 41 -25.38 31.44 -25.81
CA ASP A 41 -24.65 31.54 -27.06
C ASP A 41 -23.89 30.23 -27.34
N LEU A 42 -24.26 29.58 -28.44
CA LEU A 42 -23.69 28.31 -28.88
C LEU A 42 -22.75 28.51 -30.07
N HIS A 43 -21.62 27.81 -30.04
CA HIS A 43 -20.62 27.79 -31.11
C HIS A 43 -20.41 26.36 -31.61
N SER A 44 -19.87 26.20 -32.83
CA SER A 44 -19.85 24.94 -33.59
C SER A 44 -19.06 23.78 -32.96
N THR A 45 -18.44 23.97 -31.79
CA THR A 45 -17.67 22.95 -31.07
C THR A 45 -18.30 22.54 -29.74
N ASN A 46 -19.51 23.03 -29.46
CA ASN A 46 -20.14 22.89 -28.17
C ASN A 46 -20.80 21.51 -27.97
N PHE A 47 -20.91 21.13 -26.70
CA PHE A 47 -21.69 19.97 -26.30
C PHE A 47 -22.42 20.28 -24.99
N ILE A 48 -23.74 20.24 -25.00
CA ILE A 48 -24.59 20.32 -23.80
C ILE A 48 -25.50 19.10 -23.80
N GLN A 49 -25.48 18.35 -22.71
CA GLN A 49 -26.37 17.21 -22.50
C GLN A 49 -26.93 17.25 -21.09
N PHE A 50 -28.26 17.12 -20.98
CA PHE A 50 -28.93 16.89 -19.71
C PHE A 50 -29.89 15.73 -19.87
N TYR A 51 -29.85 14.75 -18.97
CA TYR A 51 -30.80 13.65 -18.99
C TYR A 51 -31.25 13.31 -17.57
N GLY A 52 -32.54 13.06 -17.42
CA GLY A 52 -33.17 12.64 -16.18
C GLY A 52 -32.70 11.25 -15.79
N VAL A 53 -32.38 11.07 -14.51
CA VAL A 53 -32.00 9.77 -13.93
C VAL A 53 -33.02 9.26 -12.92
N GLU A 54 -33.64 10.19 -12.19
CA GLU A 54 -34.69 9.95 -11.21
C GLU A 54 -35.65 11.14 -11.25
N GLU A 55 -36.77 11.07 -10.54
CA GLU A 55 -37.75 12.15 -10.54
C GLU A 55 -37.11 13.48 -10.11
N ASN A 56 -37.08 14.47 -11.03
CA ASN A 56 -36.46 15.78 -10.86
C ASN A 56 -34.92 15.80 -10.73
N PHE A 57 -34.22 14.67 -10.89
CA PHE A 57 -32.76 14.61 -10.88
C PHE A 57 -32.18 14.42 -12.27
N TYR A 58 -31.13 15.18 -12.58
CA TYR A 58 -30.48 15.16 -13.88
C TYR A 58 -28.98 14.90 -13.77
N ASN A 59 -28.43 14.25 -14.79
CA ASN A 59 -27.01 14.29 -15.08
C ASN A 59 -26.77 15.32 -16.19
N GLY A 60 -25.84 16.25 -15.94
CA GLY A 60 -25.44 17.30 -16.85
C GLY A 60 -24.03 17.09 -17.38
N ARG A 61 -23.82 17.32 -18.68
CA ARG A 61 -22.50 17.35 -19.31
C ARG A 61 -22.40 18.58 -20.20
N ILE A 62 -21.38 19.40 -19.97
CA ILE A 62 -21.11 20.62 -20.72
C ILE A 62 -19.66 20.57 -21.18
N MET A 63 -19.39 20.77 -22.47
CA MET A 63 -18.04 20.79 -23.00
C MET A 63 -17.82 21.92 -24.00
N ARG A 64 -16.59 22.45 -23.99
CA ARG A 64 -16.08 23.40 -25.00
C ARG A 64 -16.98 24.61 -25.20
N ILE A 65 -17.54 25.11 -24.11
CA ILE A 65 -18.33 26.34 -24.08
C ILE A 65 -17.59 27.35 -23.21
N ASN A 66 -17.52 28.58 -23.71
CA ASN A 66 -16.91 29.70 -23.00
C ASN A 66 -18.03 30.59 -22.49
N PHE A 67 -18.08 30.77 -21.18
CA PHE A 67 -19.11 31.59 -20.55
C PHE A 67 -18.51 32.95 -20.19
N ARG A 68 -19.09 34.02 -20.73
CA ARG A 68 -18.76 35.40 -20.34
C ARG A 68 -19.58 35.88 -19.15
N GLU A 69 -20.65 35.17 -18.83
CA GLU A 69 -21.63 35.48 -17.79
C GLU A 69 -21.98 34.20 -16.99
N LYS A 70 -22.59 34.38 -15.81
CA LYS A 70 -22.83 33.31 -14.83
C LYS A 70 -23.83 32.29 -15.38
N LEU A 71 -23.50 31.00 -15.39
CA LEU A 71 -24.43 29.97 -15.86
C LEU A 71 -25.28 29.44 -14.69
N LEU A 72 -26.53 29.84 -14.59
CA LEU A 72 -27.46 29.33 -13.59
C LEU A 72 -28.12 28.03 -14.08
N VAL A 73 -27.89 26.93 -13.37
CA VAL A 73 -28.53 25.63 -13.57
C VAL A 73 -29.57 25.42 -12.48
N SER A 74 -30.85 25.52 -12.86
CA SER A 74 -32.02 25.35 -11.99
C SER A 74 -32.57 23.92 -11.97
N HIS A 75 -31.78 22.94 -12.42
CA HIS A 75 -32.10 21.51 -12.25
C HIS A 75 -31.44 20.98 -10.97
N LYS A 76 -32.03 19.97 -10.31
CA LYS A 76 -31.29 19.21 -9.28
C LYS A 76 -30.31 18.30 -10.00
N ILE A 77 -29.01 18.52 -9.77
CA ILE A 77 -27.98 17.78 -10.49
C ILE A 77 -27.42 16.66 -9.60
N ARG A 78 -27.48 15.42 -10.08
CA ARG A 78 -26.77 14.32 -9.44
C ARG A 78 -25.30 14.34 -9.84
N ILE A 79 -25.04 14.44 -11.14
CA ILE A 79 -23.67 14.49 -11.69
C ILE A 79 -23.57 15.63 -12.68
N ALA A 80 -22.66 16.58 -12.44
CA ALA A 80 -22.27 17.60 -13.42
C ALA A 80 -20.86 17.33 -13.93
N ARG A 81 -20.72 17.15 -15.25
CA ARG A 81 -19.43 16.94 -15.92
C ARG A 81 -19.10 18.11 -16.82
N LEU A 82 -18.10 18.89 -16.45
CA LEU A 82 -17.66 20.08 -17.15
C LEU A 82 -16.27 19.82 -17.74
N MET A 83 -16.11 20.02 -19.05
CA MET A 83 -14.86 19.71 -19.75
C MET A 83 -14.45 20.82 -20.71
N ASP A 84 -13.17 21.18 -20.71
CA ASP A 84 -12.59 22.15 -21.65
C ASP A 84 -13.35 23.50 -21.65
N LEU A 85 -13.83 23.93 -20.48
CA LEU A 85 -14.53 25.21 -20.35
C LEU A 85 -13.52 26.33 -20.03
N LYS A 86 -13.73 27.51 -20.62
CA LYS A 86 -13.06 28.73 -20.19
C LYS A 86 -14.09 29.64 -19.53
N LEU A 87 -14.02 29.72 -18.21
CA LEU A 87 -14.84 30.57 -17.38
C LEU A 87 -14.01 31.80 -16.98
N CYS A 88 -14.62 32.98 -16.92
CA CYS A 88 -13.93 34.16 -16.40
C CYS A 88 -13.68 34.03 -14.89
N GLU A 89 -12.67 34.75 -14.38
CA GLU A 89 -12.46 34.90 -12.95
C GLU A 89 -13.72 35.52 -12.34
N ASN A 90 -14.37 34.85 -11.40
CA ASN A 90 -15.65 35.22 -10.77
C ASN A 90 -16.93 34.98 -11.57
N ILE A 91 -16.87 34.20 -12.65
CA ILE A 91 -18.06 33.87 -13.44
C ILE A 91 -18.04 32.39 -13.73
N GLY A 92 -19.11 31.67 -13.40
CA GLY A 92 -19.28 30.30 -13.88
C GLY A 92 -20.56 29.65 -13.39
N PRO A 93 -20.65 28.32 -13.48
CA PRO A 93 -21.85 27.58 -13.16
C PRO A 93 -22.29 27.76 -11.70
N GLU A 94 -23.58 27.95 -11.49
CA GLU A 94 -24.26 27.92 -10.20
C GLU A 94 -25.36 26.86 -10.25
N PHE A 95 -25.36 25.95 -9.29
CA PHE A 95 -26.36 24.90 -9.19
C PHE A 95 -27.40 25.29 -8.14
N LYS A 96 -28.50 25.91 -8.57
CA LYS A 96 -29.53 26.51 -7.69
C LYS A 96 -30.09 25.52 -6.67
N TYR A 97 -30.29 24.27 -7.08
CA TYR A 97 -30.83 23.21 -6.23
C TYR A 97 -29.78 22.15 -5.86
N GLY A 98 -28.50 22.52 -5.97
CA GLY A 98 -27.38 21.67 -5.60
C GLY A 98 -26.88 20.72 -6.70
N CYS A 99 -25.70 20.17 -6.44
CA CYS A 99 -25.02 19.20 -7.28
C CYS A 99 -24.31 18.18 -6.38
N GLU A 100 -24.67 16.89 -6.46
CA GLU A 100 -24.04 15.88 -5.59
C GLU A 100 -22.58 15.59 -5.98
N THR A 101 -22.34 15.37 -7.28
CA THR A 101 -21.01 15.03 -7.82
C THR A 101 -20.61 15.98 -8.93
N LEU A 102 -19.49 16.66 -8.75
CA LEU A 102 -18.94 17.59 -9.72
C LEU A 102 -17.64 17.06 -10.30
N LEU A 103 -17.56 17.00 -11.63
CA LEU A 103 -16.38 16.56 -12.36
C LEU A 103 -15.90 17.66 -13.28
N LEU A 104 -14.65 18.07 -13.09
CA LEU A 104 -14.00 19.15 -13.79
C LEU A 104 -12.75 18.63 -14.49
N PHE A 105 -12.75 18.71 -15.82
CA PHE A 105 -11.63 18.29 -16.66
C PHE A 105 -11.15 19.48 -17.47
N ASN A 106 -9.91 19.92 -17.26
CA ASN A 106 -9.32 21.02 -18.04
C ASN A 106 -10.23 22.27 -18.11
N THR A 107 -10.86 22.63 -16.99
CA THR A 107 -11.82 23.73 -16.90
C THR A 107 -11.19 24.90 -16.18
N ASN A 108 -11.02 26.03 -16.86
CA ASN A 108 -10.51 27.25 -16.25
C ASN A 108 -11.66 28.07 -15.65
N GLY A 109 -11.44 28.66 -14.47
CA GLY A 109 -12.34 29.60 -13.79
C GLY A 109 -13.34 28.99 -12.79
N VAL A 110 -14.20 29.82 -12.21
CA VAL A 110 -14.83 29.56 -10.90
C VAL A 110 -16.28 29.07 -11.03
N ILE A 111 -16.66 27.98 -10.36
CA ILE A 111 -18.06 27.60 -10.11
C ILE A 111 -18.50 28.31 -8.84
N ILE A 112 -19.64 28.98 -8.91
CA ILE A 112 -20.15 29.82 -7.83
C ILE A 112 -21.36 29.09 -7.26
N SER A 113 -21.13 28.17 -6.34
CA SER A 113 -22.20 27.38 -5.71
C SER A 113 -21.98 27.25 -4.20
N LEU A 114 -21.82 28.39 -3.51
CA LEU A 114 -21.41 28.49 -2.10
C LEU A 114 -22.23 27.60 -1.14
N ASP A 115 -23.54 27.50 -1.35
CA ASP A 115 -24.43 26.72 -0.48
C ASP A 115 -24.47 25.22 -0.80
N ASN A 116 -23.74 24.77 -1.83
CA ASN A 116 -23.80 23.38 -2.24
C ASN A 116 -22.94 22.47 -1.34
N LYS A 117 -23.53 21.35 -0.92
CA LYS A 117 -22.87 20.30 -0.16
C LYS A 117 -22.53 19.15 -1.10
N PHE A 118 -21.34 19.19 -1.69
CA PHE A 118 -20.93 18.17 -2.63
C PHE A 118 -20.65 16.85 -1.89
N LYS A 119 -21.22 15.75 -2.38
CA LYS A 119 -20.79 14.41 -1.99
C LYS A 119 -19.38 14.14 -2.54
N LYS A 120 -19.10 14.62 -3.75
CA LYS A 120 -17.83 14.36 -4.43
C LYS A 120 -17.43 15.46 -5.40
N ILE A 121 -16.15 15.84 -5.41
CA ILE A 121 -15.54 16.65 -6.46
C ILE A 121 -14.36 15.91 -7.08
N ILE A 122 -14.30 15.90 -8.42
CA ILE A 122 -13.17 15.38 -9.20
C ILE A 122 -12.58 16.54 -10.01
N LEU A 123 -11.30 16.84 -9.77
CA LEU A 123 -10.51 17.82 -10.49
C LEU A 123 -9.45 17.09 -11.32
N SER A 124 -9.34 17.39 -12.61
CA SER A 124 -8.42 16.67 -13.48
C SER A 124 -7.85 17.53 -14.59
N HIS A 125 -6.58 17.30 -14.93
CA HIS A 125 -5.88 17.96 -16.05
C HIS A 125 -5.79 19.49 -15.92
N TYR A 126 -5.41 19.97 -14.73
CA TYR A 126 -5.15 21.40 -14.49
C TYR A 126 -3.65 21.67 -14.58
N TYR A 127 -3.21 22.45 -15.57
CA TYR A 127 -1.79 22.77 -15.76
C TYR A 127 -1.42 24.20 -15.33
N GLN A 128 -2.40 25.10 -15.22
CA GLN A 128 -2.23 26.50 -14.81
C GLN A 128 -3.44 26.90 -13.96
N ASN A 129 -3.22 27.77 -12.96
CA ASN A 129 -4.26 28.36 -12.11
C ASN A 129 -5.16 27.33 -11.39
N PHE A 130 -4.54 26.45 -10.57
CA PHE A 130 -5.31 25.52 -9.76
C PHE A 130 -6.20 26.29 -8.76
N LEU A 131 -7.48 25.97 -8.80
CA LEU A 131 -8.49 26.72 -8.09
C LEU A 131 -8.67 26.19 -6.66
N VAL A 132 -7.83 26.68 -5.76
CA VAL A 132 -7.79 26.26 -4.34
C VAL A 132 -9.15 26.47 -3.64
N TYR A 133 -9.95 27.44 -4.08
CA TYR A 133 -11.26 27.72 -3.46
C TYR A 133 -12.21 26.52 -3.53
N TYR A 134 -12.06 25.57 -4.47
CA TYR A 134 -12.87 24.36 -4.45
C TYR A 134 -12.72 23.58 -3.15
N LEU A 135 -11.58 23.70 -2.46
CA LEU A 135 -11.33 23.00 -1.21
C LEU A 135 -12.01 23.65 0.00
N SER A 136 -12.59 24.85 -0.15
CA SER A 136 -13.37 25.50 0.91
C SER A 136 -14.83 25.03 0.97
N TYR A 137 -15.33 24.37 -0.08
CA TYR A 137 -16.68 23.80 -0.05
C TYR A 137 -16.80 22.68 0.99
N SER A 138 -18.02 22.48 1.48
CA SER A 138 -18.33 21.28 2.24
C SER A 138 -18.39 20.08 1.29
N ILE A 139 -17.30 19.32 1.23
CA ILE A 139 -17.14 18.18 0.32
C ILE A 139 -16.79 16.94 1.12
N TYR A 140 -17.48 15.83 0.86
CA TYR A 140 -17.17 14.55 1.50
C TYR A 140 -15.97 13.81 0.85
N GLU A 141 -15.93 13.69 -0.49
CA GLU A 141 -14.81 13.10 -1.24
C GLU A 141 -14.18 14.07 -2.24
N VAL A 142 -12.86 14.24 -2.22
CA VAL A 142 -12.11 15.02 -3.22
C VAL A 142 -11.13 14.12 -3.96
N VAL A 143 -11.15 14.21 -5.29
CA VAL A 143 -10.20 13.53 -6.18
C VAL A 143 -9.48 14.59 -7.03
N ILE A 144 -8.16 14.63 -6.99
CA ILE A 144 -7.34 15.49 -7.86
C ILE A 144 -6.41 14.60 -8.69
N SER A 145 -6.35 14.81 -10.00
CA SER A 145 -5.57 13.95 -10.88
C SER A 145 -4.91 14.68 -12.04
N SER A 146 -3.66 14.33 -12.36
CA SER A 146 -2.94 14.90 -13.51
C SER A 146 -2.89 16.44 -13.46
N CYS A 147 -2.62 17.01 -12.29
CA CYS A 147 -2.58 18.47 -12.10
C CYS A 147 -1.17 18.96 -11.74
N TYR A 148 -0.83 20.18 -12.14
CA TYR A 148 0.31 20.96 -11.65
C TYR A 148 -0.22 22.10 -10.77
N ILE A 149 0.21 22.13 -9.51
CA ILE A 149 -0.28 23.06 -8.50
C ILE A 149 0.93 23.66 -7.80
N ASP A 150 1.19 24.95 -7.97
CA ASP A 150 2.42 25.57 -7.50
C ASP A 150 2.14 26.82 -6.67
N HIS A 151 3.00 27.11 -5.70
CA HIS A 151 2.89 28.27 -4.79
C HIS A 151 1.57 28.38 -4.00
N HIS A 152 0.93 27.25 -3.65
CA HIS A 152 -0.31 27.25 -2.87
C HIS A 152 -0.20 26.50 -1.53
N ILE A 153 -1.02 26.89 -0.56
CA ILE A 153 -1.27 26.08 0.64
C ILE A 153 -2.68 25.51 0.52
N LEU A 154 -2.78 24.20 0.34
CA LEU A 154 -4.05 23.52 0.17
C LEU A 154 -4.50 23.01 1.53
N VAL A 155 -5.61 23.55 2.03
CA VAL A 155 -6.22 23.13 3.31
C VAL A 155 -7.59 22.54 3.01
N PHE A 156 -7.85 21.36 3.54
CA PHE A 156 -9.13 20.67 3.37
C PHE A 156 -10.02 20.90 4.60
N GLY A 157 -11.32 21.14 4.37
CA GLY A 157 -12.29 21.31 5.45
C GLY A 157 -12.61 20.00 6.18
N ASN A 158 -13.08 20.10 7.42
CA ASN A 158 -13.38 18.95 8.30
C ASN A 158 -14.43 17.98 7.74
N SER A 159 -15.26 18.43 6.79
CA SER A 159 -16.24 17.60 6.09
C SER A 159 -15.62 16.64 5.09
N THR A 160 -14.37 16.85 4.66
CA THR A 160 -13.69 15.97 3.69
C THR A 160 -13.16 14.72 4.37
N LYS A 161 -13.84 13.60 4.16
CA LYS A 161 -13.46 12.30 4.74
C LYS A 161 -12.62 11.45 3.81
N LYS A 162 -12.67 11.70 2.50
CA LYS A 162 -11.94 10.93 1.48
C LYS A 162 -11.14 11.84 0.57
N ILE A 163 -9.82 11.65 0.52
CA ILE A 163 -8.90 12.47 -0.29
C ILE A 163 -8.10 11.57 -1.21
N ARG A 164 -8.10 11.86 -2.51
CA ARG A 164 -7.40 11.06 -3.51
C ARG A 164 -6.59 11.91 -4.47
N PHE A 165 -5.27 11.75 -4.51
CA PHE A 165 -4.38 12.40 -5.46
C PHE A 165 -3.70 11.39 -6.37
N TYR A 166 -3.77 11.61 -7.68
CA TYR A 166 -3.16 10.73 -8.68
C TYR A 166 -2.32 11.54 -9.67
N ARG A 167 -1.01 11.29 -9.74
CA ARG A 167 -0.14 11.99 -10.72
C ARG A 167 -0.21 13.53 -10.58
N VAL A 168 -0.20 14.03 -9.34
CA VAL A 168 -0.25 15.47 -9.07
C VAL A 168 1.16 15.96 -8.76
N ASN A 169 1.54 17.11 -9.30
CA ASN A 169 2.79 17.78 -8.95
C ASN A 169 2.44 19.05 -8.18
N PHE A 170 2.82 19.10 -6.91
CA PHE A 170 2.57 20.22 -6.01
C PHE A 170 3.71 21.25 -5.99
N GLY A 171 4.74 21.19 -6.83
CA GLY A 171 5.78 22.25 -6.90
C GLY A 171 6.28 22.73 -5.53
N ASN A 172 6.18 24.03 -5.27
CA ASN A 172 6.45 24.71 -3.99
C ASN A 172 5.22 24.77 -3.04
N SER A 173 4.12 24.13 -3.41
CA SER A 173 2.89 24.05 -2.62
C SER A 173 3.01 23.08 -1.44
N VAL A 174 2.16 23.30 -0.43
CA VAL A 174 2.03 22.42 0.74
C VAL A 174 0.57 21.99 0.90
N VAL A 175 0.34 20.69 1.01
CA VAL A 175 -0.97 20.11 1.31
C VAL A 175 -1.09 19.90 2.82
N LYS A 176 -2.08 20.49 3.46
CA LYS A 176 -2.37 20.35 4.90
C LYS A 176 -3.69 19.62 5.12
N ILE A 177 -3.64 18.51 5.83
CA ILE A 177 -4.80 17.69 6.25
C ILE A 177 -4.74 17.59 7.77
N ASN A 178 -5.55 18.43 8.44
CA ASN A 178 -5.50 18.64 9.88
C ASN A 178 -6.76 18.13 10.61
N HIS A 179 -7.62 17.39 9.93
CA HIS A 179 -8.83 16.78 10.46
C HIS A 179 -8.86 15.27 10.19
N GLU A 180 -9.79 14.55 10.79
CA GLU A 180 -9.89 13.10 10.64
C GLU A 180 -10.49 12.72 9.29
N CYS A 181 -9.77 11.86 8.57
CA CYS A 181 -10.17 11.29 7.29
C CYS A 181 -10.35 9.77 7.42
N GLU A 182 -11.32 9.22 6.70
CA GLU A 182 -11.53 7.77 6.58
C GLU A 182 -10.51 7.14 5.62
N ASN A 183 -10.14 7.86 4.57
CA ASN A 183 -9.28 7.35 3.51
C ASN A 183 -8.49 8.49 2.86
N ILE A 184 -7.17 8.31 2.75
CA ILE A 184 -6.27 9.20 2.02
C ILE A 184 -5.43 8.35 1.08
N ILE A 185 -5.56 8.55 -0.23
CA ILE A 185 -4.77 7.84 -1.25
C ILE A 185 -4.03 8.87 -2.09
N ILE A 186 -2.71 8.84 -2.03
CA ILE A 186 -1.82 9.69 -2.82
C ILE A 186 -0.92 8.75 -3.60
N LYS A 187 -0.97 8.79 -4.93
CA LYS A 187 -0.18 7.91 -5.81
C LYS A 187 0.49 8.70 -6.92
N LYS A 188 1.78 8.41 -7.13
CA LYS A 188 2.59 9.01 -8.20
C LYS A 188 2.65 10.53 -8.11
N THR A 189 2.72 11.05 -6.89
CA THR A 189 2.57 12.48 -6.61
C THR A 189 3.90 13.03 -6.12
N ILE A 190 4.20 14.28 -6.47
CA ILE A 190 5.38 15.02 -6.00
C ILE A 190 4.90 16.20 -5.15
N GLY A 191 5.51 16.41 -3.98
CA GLY A 191 5.21 17.58 -3.16
C GLY A 191 5.34 17.40 -1.66
N SER A 192 5.02 18.48 -0.93
CA SER A 192 5.07 18.54 0.53
C SER A 192 3.69 18.35 1.17
N PHE A 193 3.61 17.50 2.19
CA PHE A 193 2.38 17.11 2.87
C PHE A 193 2.53 17.24 4.38
N VAL A 194 1.51 17.77 5.02
CA VAL A 194 1.36 17.84 6.48
C VAL A 194 0.04 17.18 6.84
N ILE A 195 0.12 15.95 7.36
CA ILE A 195 -1.06 15.10 7.63
C ILE A 195 -1.14 14.82 9.13
N SER A 196 -1.47 15.87 9.89
CA SER A 196 -1.27 15.95 11.34
C SER A 196 -2.05 14.89 12.14
N ASN A 197 -3.14 14.35 11.60
CA ASN A 197 -3.93 13.29 12.26
C ASN A 197 -3.48 11.87 11.98
N ILE A 198 -2.40 11.68 11.24
CA ILE A 198 -1.80 10.36 11.02
C ILE A 198 -0.31 10.44 11.37
N ILE A 199 0.31 11.59 11.09
CA ILE A 199 1.73 11.82 11.21
C ILE A 199 1.98 13.15 11.92
N ARG A 200 2.44 13.08 13.16
CA ARG A 200 2.66 14.23 14.05
C ARG A 200 4.14 14.54 14.20
N LYS A 201 4.50 15.80 14.46
CA LYS A 201 5.83 16.13 14.98
C LYS A 201 5.87 15.80 16.48
N SER A 202 7.06 15.72 17.06
CA SER A 202 7.21 15.60 18.52
C SER A 202 6.75 16.84 19.28
N SER A 203 6.71 18.01 18.62
CA SER A 203 5.96 19.17 19.09
C SER A 203 4.53 19.08 18.54
N LEU A 204 3.56 19.80 19.13
CA LEU A 204 2.14 19.85 18.72
C LEU A 204 1.88 20.28 17.25
N HIS A 205 2.92 20.41 16.43
CA HIS A 205 2.87 20.78 15.03
C HIS A 205 2.82 19.53 14.14
N GLY A 206 2.29 19.65 12.92
CA GLY A 206 2.27 18.53 11.97
C GLY A 206 3.67 18.15 11.49
N GLY A 207 3.93 16.85 11.31
CA GLY A 207 5.12 16.38 10.61
C GLY A 207 5.02 16.70 9.12
N SER A 208 6.14 17.08 8.48
CA SER A 208 6.18 17.27 7.03
C SER A 208 6.76 16.04 6.34
N LEU A 209 6.02 15.54 5.37
CA LEU A 209 6.45 14.51 4.44
C LEU A 209 6.70 15.13 3.07
N TYR A 210 7.75 14.70 2.39
CA TYR A 210 7.96 15.05 1.00
C TYR A 210 7.88 13.79 0.14
N LEU A 211 7.02 13.80 -0.88
CA LEU A 211 6.87 12.68 -1.81
C LEU A 211 7.63 12.98 -3.11
N HIS A 212 8.41 12.01 -3.61
CA HIS A 212 9.08 12.06 -4.92
C HIS A 212 8.51 10.96 -5.82
N ASP A 213 7.45 11.25 -6.58
CA ASP A 213 6.67 10.22 -7.29
C ASP A 213 6.22 9.11 -6.31
N GLY A 214 5.85 9.55 -5.11
CA GLY A 214 5.63 8.70 -3.95
C GLY A 214 4.22 8.14 -3.88
N VAL A 215 4.05 7.25 -2.90
CA VAL A 215 2.74 6.73 -2.49
C VAL A 215 2.57 6.97 -1.00
N PHE A 216 1.43 7.53 -0.64
CA PHE A 216 0.92 7.61 0.73
C PHE A 216 -0.49 7.04 0.71
N ILE A 217 -0.74 5.97 1.46
CA ILE A 217 -2.08 5.39 1.58
C ILE A 217 -2.39 5.25 3.06
N PHE A 218 -3.51 5.83 3.47
CA PHE A 218 -4.12 5.60 4.77
C PHE A 218 -5.54 5.11 4.55
N GLU A 219 -5.85 3.93 5.09
CA GLU A 219 -7.16 3.30 4.94
C GLU A 219 -7.66 2.79 6.29
N ASN A 220 -8.91 3.11 6.60
CA ASN A 220 -9.66 2.48 7.67
C ASN A 220 -10.40 1.25 7.12
N ASP A 221 -10.01 0.05 7.55
CA ASP A 221 -10.76 -1.18 7.28
C ASP A 221 -11.99 -1.21 8.20
N LEU A 222 -13.14 -0.83 7.63
CA LEU A 222 -14.42 -0.76 8.33
C LEU A 222 -14.85 -2.10 8.93
N PHE A 223 -14.38 -3.24 8.41
CA PHE A 223 -14.77 -4.56 8.91
C PHE A 223 -13.93 -5.01 10.10
N LYS A 224 -12.66 -4.60 10.15
CA LYS A 224 -11.70 -5.05 11.18
C LYS A 224 -11.38 -3.99 12.21
N THR A 225 -11.91 -2.76 12.08
CA THR A 225 -11.51 -1.59 12.88
C THR A 225 -10.00 -1.34 12.85
N GLN A 226 -9.33 -1.79 11.78
CA GLN A 226 -7.89 -1.70 11.63
C GLN A 226 -7.54 -0.55 10.70
N HIS A 227 -6.59 0.29 11.11
CA HIS A 227 -6.03 1.30 10.22
C HIS A 227 -4.70 0.82 9.63
N SER A 228 -4.54 1.07 8.33
CA SER A 228 -3.31 0.77 7.62
C SER A 228 -2.68 2.05 7.07
N LEU A 229 -1.34 2.10 7.12
CA LEU A 229 -0.51 3.18 6.59
C LEU A 229 0.56 2.59 5.68
N LEU A 230 0.58 2.99 4.41
CA LEU A 230 1.66 2.71 3.47
C LEU A 230 2.37 4.01 3.10
N LEU A 231 3.67 4.06 3.36
CA LEU A 231 4.59 5.09 2.86
C LEU A 231 5.55 4.44 1.87
N LYS A 232 5.57 4.92 0.63
CA LYS A 232 6.52 4.45 -0.39
C LYS A 232 7.16 5.60 -1.15
N ARG A 233 8.50 5.58 -1.27
CA ARG A 233 9.30 6.67 -1.89
C ARG A 233 8.99 8.04 -1.26
N VAL A 234 9.03 8.07 0.08
CA VAL A 234 8.76 9.25 0.91
C VAL A 234 10.05 9.69 1.58
N VAL A 235 10.29 11.01 1.64
CA VAL A 235 11.38 11.62 2.38
C VAL A 235 10.83 12.29 3.64
N ILE A 236 11.42 11.95 4.78
CA ILE A 236 11.07 12.48 6.10
C ILE A 236 12.20 13.40 6.57
N GLY A 237 11.92 14.69 6.61
CA GLY A 237 12.91 15.72 6.93
C GLY A 237 13.02 16.08 8.41
N GLN A 238 12.04 15.69 9.23
CA GLN A 238 11.94 16.08 10.64
C GLN A 238 11.53 14.89 11.51
N ARG A 239 11.72 15.02 12.83
CA ARG A 239 11.20 14.04 13.79
C ARG A 239 9.68 13.93 13.68
N THR A 240 9.23 12.71 13.47
CA THR A 240 7.89 12.39 13.03
C THR A 240 7.40 11.15 13.75
N ILE A 241 6.12 11.13 14.15
CA ILE A 241 5.51 10.06 14.93
C ILE A 241 4.24 9.61 14.19
N VAL A 242 4.12 8.31 13.92
CA VAL A 242 2.86 7.72 13.43
C VAL A 242 1.84 7.75 14.57
N ARG A 243 0.59 8.12 14.30
CA ARG A 243 -0.48 8.21 15.31
C ARG A 243 -0.75 6.85 15.96
N GLU A 244 -1.27 6.90 17.17
CA GLU A 244 -2.08 5.84 17.80
C GLU A 244 -3.16 5.30 16.84
N ASN A 245 -3.59 4.06 17.07
CA ASN A 245 -4.60 3.32 16.32
C ASN A 245 -4.20 2.93 14.88
N VAL A 246 -2.93 3.05 14.48
CA VAL A 246 -2.44 2.54 13.19
C VAL A 246 -1.85 1.14 13.39
N ASN A 247 -2.61 0.11 13.01
CA ASN A 247 -2.29 -1.29 13.26
C ASN A 247 -1.32 -1.89 12.23
N VAL A 248 -1.35 -1.41 10.99
CA VAL A 248 -0.50 -1.91 9.91
C VAL A 248 0.32 -0.77 9.34
N VAL A 249 1.65 -0.88 9.38
CA VAL A 249 2.56 0.11 8.84
C VAL A 249 3.51 -0.52 7.83
N ASN A 250 3.45 -0.05 6.59
CA ASN A 250 4.30 -0.49 5.49
C ASN A 250 5.19 0.68 5.03
N LEU A 251 6.50 0.49 5.08
CA LEU A 251 7.50 1.49 4.74
C LEU A 251 8.39 0.92 3.63
N ILE A 252 8.33 1.50 2.43
CA ILE A 252 9.02 0.98 1.24
C ILE A 252 9.83 2.09 0.58
N SER A 253 11.16 2.00 0.58
CA SER A 253 12.03 3.04 0.02
C SER A 253 11.80 4.41 0.67
N VAL A 254 11.63 4.42 1.99
CA VAL A 254 11.48 5.67 2.78
C VAL A 254 12.86 6.16 3.20
N VAL A 255 13.14 7.44 2.98
CA VAL A 255 14.41 8.08 3.35
C VAL A 255 14.19 9.06 4.50
N ILE A 256 14.81 8.79 5.64
CA ILE A 256 14.73 9.62 6.84
C ILE A 256 16.05 10.38 6.97
N ARG A 257 16.02 11.72 6.90
CA ARG A 257 17.25 12.54 6.92
C ARG A 257 18.07 12.33 8.22
N LYS A 258 19.38 12.59 8.19
CA LYS A 258 20.39 12.29 9.25
C LYS A 258 20.03 12.71 10.69
N ARG A 259 19.13 13.69 10.88
CA ARG A 259 18.66 14.17 12.21
C ARG A 259 17.16 13.96 12.45
N ALA A 260 16.46 13.42 11.45
CA ALA A 260 15.07 13.04 11.57
C ALA A 260 14.97 11.64 12.17
N VAL A 261 13.83 11.36 12.78
CA VAL A 261 13.45 10.04 13.30
C VAL A 261 12.00 9.80 12.92
N LEU A 262 11.68 8.64 12.36
CA LEU A 262 10.31 8.17 12.24
C LEU A 262 10.03 7.22 13.40
N LYS A 263 9.20 7.66 14.35
CA LYS A 263 8.73 6.82 15.45
C LYS A 263 7.43 6.13 15.07
N ILE A 264 7.40 4.81 15.22
CA ILE A 264 6.19 3.99 15.10
C ILE A 264 5.59 3.81 16.49
N ASN A 265 4.27 3.81 16.58
CA ASN A 265 3.57 3.81 17.85
C ASN A 265 3.19 2.40 18.32
N ASP A 266 2.71 2.32 19.57
CA ASP A 266 2.46 1.08 20.29
C ASP A 266 1.42 0.17 19.65
N ASP A 267 0.33 0.75 19.13
CA ASP A 267 -0.80 0.00 18.54
C ASP A 267 -0.48 -0.73 17.23
N CYS A 268 0.75 -0.61 16.72
CA CYS A 268 1.19 -1.24 15.48
C CYS A 268 1.38 -2.75 15.68
N GLU A 269 0.53 -3.55 15.03
CA GLU A 269 0.57 -5.01 15.06
C GLU A 269 1.40 -5.62 13.92
N ILE A 270 1.47 -4.95 12.77
CA ILE A 270 2.19 -5.41 11.57
C ILE A 270 3.09 -4.30 11.04
N LEU A 271 4.40 -4.55 11.00
CA LEU A 271 5.39 -3.61 10.49
C LEU A 271 6.21 -4.23 9.35
N LEU A 272 6.17 -3.59 8.19
CA LEU A 272 7.04 -3.90 7.04
C LEU A 272 8.00 -2.73 6.80
N ILE A 273 9.29 -3.02 6.74
CA ILE A 273 10.36 -2.10 6.39
C ILE A 273 11.11 -2.69 5.20
N ASP A 274 11.12 -2.01 4.06
CA ASP A 274 11.75 -2.52 2.83
C ASP A 274 12.57 -1.42 2.14
N ASN A 275 13.89 -1.63 2.05
CA ASN A 275 14.84 -0.74 1.37
C ASN A 275 14.77 0.71 1.86
N CYS A 276 14.58 0.90 3.18
CA CYS A 276 14.54 2.23 3.80
C CYS A 276 15.95 2.74 4.13
N ASP A 277 16.08 4.04 4.40
CA ASP A 277 17.33 4.65 4.88
C ASP A 277 17.03 5.65 6.02
N GLY A 278 17.95 5.75 6.98
CA GLY A 278 17.87 6.69 8.10
C GLY A 278 17.47 6.07 9.45
N ASN A 279 16.78 6.84 10.31
CA ASN A 279 16.50 6.47 11.70
C ASN A 279 15.02 6.16 11.92
N LEU A 280 14.73 4.88 12.11
CA LEU A 280 13.41 4.37 12.42
C LEU A 280 13.42 3.87 13.86
N ASP A 281 12.48 4.35 14.66
CA ASP A 281 12.30 3.99 16.07
C ASP A 281 10.97 3.29 16.23
N PHE A 282 11.01 1.96 16.39
CA PHE A 282 9.84 1.15 16.72
C PHE A 282 9.98 0.52 18.11
N SER A 283 10.88 1.06 18.95
CA SER A 283 11.15 0.52 20.30
C SER A 283 9.93 0.49 21.22
N GLY A 284 8.93 1.32 20.92
CA GLY A 284 7.66 1.38 21.65
C GLY A 284 6.53 0.55 21.07
N CYS A 285 6.75 -0.26 20.01
CA CYS A 285 5.72 -1.11 19.41
C CYS A 285 5.53 -2.42 20.20
N THR A 286 4.89 -2.36 21.36
CA THR A 286 4.72 -3.53 22.24
C THR A 286 3.62 -4.48 21.75
N CYS A 287 2.66 -3.99 20.95
CA CYS A 287 1.62 -4.83 20.32
C CYS A 287 2.06 -5.52 19.01
N LEU A 288 3.33 -5.41 18.62
CA LEU A 288 3.82 -5.92 17.34
C LEU A 288 3.78 -7.45 17.30
N LYS A 289 3.01 -8.01 16.36
CA LYS A 289 2.84 -9.46 16.13
C LYS A 289 3.61 -9.94 14.91
N SER A 290 3.79 -9.08 13.90
CA SER A 290 4.48 -9.42 12.65
C SER A 290 5.48 -8.34 12.26
N LEU A 291 6.73 -8.73 12.06
CA LEU A 291 7.80 -7.85 11.63
C LEU A 291 8.48 -8.38 10.36
N THR A 292 8.50 -7.56 9.31
CA THR A 292 9.29 -7.82 8.10
C THR A 292 10.31 -6.70 7.90
N ILE A 293 11.59 -7.05 7.78
CA ILE A 293 12.68 -6.12 7.50
C ILE A 293 13.45 -6.63 6.29
N LYS A 294 13.53 -5.82 5.24
CA LYS A 294 14.24 -6.13 3.98
C LYS A 294 15.22 -5.02 3.64
N ASN A 295 16.46 -5.38 3.32
CA ASN A 295 17.49 -4.47 2.83
C ASN A 295 17.62 -3.19 3.70
N TYR A 296 17.64 -3.35 5.02
CA TYR A 296 17.71 -2.26 5.98
C TYR A 296 18.71 -2.58 7.09
N LYS A 297 19.00 -1.61 7.97
CA LYS A 297 19.78 -1.90 9.18
C LYS A 297 18.97 -2.76 10.14
N PHE A 298 19.59 -3.80 10.66
CA PHE A 298 18.97 -4.63 11.69
C PHE A 298 18.88 -3.86 13.02
N ILE A 299 17.71 -3.89 13.67
CA ILE A 299 17.43 -3.23 14.94
C ILE A 299 16.83 -4.27 15.89
N TYR A 300 17.45 -4.44 17.06
CA TYR A 300 17.05 -5.41 18.06
C TYR A 300 16.54 -4.72 19.32
N HIS A 301 15.27 -4.97 19.64
CA HIS A 301 14.61 -4.53 20.88
C HIS A 301 13.98 -5.75 21.52
N LYS A 302 14.60 -6.32 22.55
CA LYS A 302 14.21 -7.60 23.15
C LYS A 302 12.69 -7.73 23.33
N ASN A 303 12.07 -6.77 24.01
CA ASN A 303 10.64 -6.75 24.32
C ASN A 303 9.70 -6.87 23.09
N ILE A 304 10.16 -6.45 21.91
CA ILE A 304 9.39 -6.58 20.67
C ILE A 304 9.45 -8.03 20.19
N TYR A 305 10.66 -8.58 20.13
CA TYR A 305 10.90 -9.93 19.61
C TYR A 305 10.30 -11.02 20.51
N ASP A 306 10.17 -10.77 21.81
CA ASP A 306 9.53 -11.69 22.76
C ASP A 306 8.02 -11.90 22.46
N ASN A 307 7.36 -10.95 21.77
CA ASN A 307 5.92 -11.00 21.46
C ASN A 307 5.61 -11.30 19.98
N LEU A 308 6.63 -11.45 19.12
CA LEU A 308 6.42 -11.69 17.70
C LEU A 308 5.86 -13.09 17.43
N LEU A 309 4.82 -13.16 16.60
CA LEU A 309 4.31 -14.40 16.02
C LEU A 309 4.98 -14.69 14.66
N SER A 310 5.37 -13.65 13.94
CA SER A 310 5.99 -13.76 12.61
C SER A 310 7.18 -12.82 12.44
N LEU A 311 8.29 -13.36 11.95
CA LEU A 311 9.49 -12.58 11.61
C LEU A 311 9.97 -12.94 10.21
N HIS A 312 10.22 -11.91 9.40
CA HIS A 312 10.87 -12.05 8.10
C HIS A 312 12.02 -11.06 7.97
N LEU A 313 13.24 -11.60 7.84
CA LEU A 313 14.48 -10.85 7.63
C LEU A 313 15.05 -11.18 6.25
N GLU A 314 15.27 -10.17 5.42
CA GLU A 314 15.80 -10.33 4.05
C GLU A 314 16.94 -9.36 3.73
N GLY A 315 18.09 -9.86 3.25
CA GLY A 315 19.20 -9.00 2.82
C GLY A 315 19.81 -8.17 3.94
N LEU A 316 19.98 -8.74 5.14
CA LEU A 316 20.43 -8.02 6.35
C LEU A 316 21.76 -8.56 6.88
N ASN A 317 22.53 -7.67 7.51
CA ASN A 317 23.67 -8.04 8.34
C ASN A 317 23.36 -7.85 9.84
N ILE A 318 23.46 -8.94 10.60
CA ILE A 318 23.13 -9.03 12.03
C ILE A 318 24.44 -9.14 12.82
N ASN A 319 24.86 -8.04 13.44
CA ASN A 319 26.10 -7.99 14.25
C ASN A 319 25.89 -8.30 15.74
N THR A 320 24.75 -8.92 16.09
CA THR A 320 24.38 -9.24 17.48
C THR A 320 23.83 -10.65 17.59
N THR A 321 23.63 -11.14 18.81
CA THR A 321 22.88 -12.38 19.05
C THR A 321 21.40 -12.07 19.22
N ILE A 322 20.59 -12.66 18.35
CA ILE A 322 19.13 -12.63 18.42
C ILE A 322 18.67 -13.93 19.05
N ARG A 323 17.77 -13.85 20.03
CA ARG A 323 17.05 -15.01 20.55
C ARG A 323 15.59 -14.82 20.24
N LEU A 324 15.03 -15.72 19.45
CA LEU A 324 13.61 -15.76 19.13
C LEU A 324 12.99 -16.77 20.08
N GLU A 325 12.13 -16.28 20.98
CA GLU A 325 11.48 -17.05 22.05
C GLU A 325 10.26 -17.84 21.52
N GLU A 326 9.60 -18.58 22.42
CA GLU A 326 8.60 -19.63 22.09
C GLU A 326 7.33 -19.13 21.39
N ASN A 327 7.06 -17.83 21.39
CA ASN A 327 5.85 -17.27 20.79
C ASN A 327 5.91 -17.23 19.25
N ILE A 328 7.09 -17.33 18.66
CA ILE A 328 7.27 -17.15 17.23
C ILE A 328 6.86 -18.41 16.45
N LYS A 329 5.85 -18.25 15.59
CA LYS A 329 5.29 -19.34 14.78
C LYS A 329 5.93 -19.42 13.41
N THR A 330 6.24 -18.27 12.81
CA THR A 330 6.78 -18.17 11.45
C THR A 330 8.09 -17.42 11.44
N VAL A 331 9.15 -18.02 10.90
CA VAL A 331 10.45 -17.37 10.74
C VAL A 331 10.95 -17.52 9.30
N LYS A 332 11.24 -16.39 8.65
CA LYS A 332 11.85 -16.34 7.31
C LYS A 332 13.16 -15.58 7.37
N LEU A 333 14.27 -16.25 7.05
CA LEU A 333 15.61 -15.66 6.98
C LEU A 333 16.15 -15.84 5.56
N MET A 334 16.26 -14.76 4.79
CA MET A 334 16.66 -14.79 3.39
C MET A 334 17.86 -13.88 3.14
N ASP A 335 18.95 -14.40 2.59
CA ASP A 335 20.16 -13.61 2.31
C ASP A 335 20.66 -12.83 3.55
N VAL A 336 20.63 -13.51 4.71
CA VAL A 336 21.00 -12.93 6.01
C VAL A 336 22.42 -13.34 6.38
N THR A 337 23.24 -12.38 6.80
CA THR A 337 24.58 -12.64 7.34
C THR A 337 24.64 -12.29 8.82
N THR A 338 25.28 -13.11 9.67
CA THR A 338 25.64 -12.71 11.03
C THR A 338 27.13 -12.41 11.14
N GLY A 339 27.49 -11.39 11.92
CA GLY A 339 28.89 -11.12 12.26
C GLY A 339 29.53 -12.24 13.09
N TRP A 340 30.85 -12.18 13.29
CA TRP A 340 31.63 -13.20 14.01
C TRP A 340 31.06 -13.53 15.40
N PHE A 341 30.67 -12.50 16.16
CA PHE A 341 30.07 -12.63 17.49
C PHE A 341 28.54 -12.65 17.47
N GLY A 342 27.94 -12.55 16.27
CA GLY A 342 26.51 -12.64 16.07
C GLY A 342 26.04 -14.09 15.99
N SER A 343 24.80 -14.32 16.41
CA SER A 343 24.11 -15.58 16.17
C SER A 343 22.61 -15.37 16.10
N ALA A 344 21.92 -16.11 15.24
CA ALA A 344 20.47 -16.20 15.27
C ALA A 344 20.11 -17.48 16.01
N LYS A 345 19.44 -17.35 17.16
CA LYS A 345 18.92 -18.48 17.92
C LYS A 345 17.42 -18.49 17.81
N ILE A 346 16.87 -19.61 17.37
CA ILE A 346 15.44 -19.82 17.28
C ILE A 346 15.12 -20.94 18.28
N VAL A 347 14.31 -20.63 19.29
CA VAL A 347 13.85 -21.56 20.34
C VAL A 347 12.37 -21.96 20.15
N VAL A 348 12.12 -23.28 20.04
CA VAL A 348 10.87 -24.10 20.09
C VAL A 348 9.52 -23.54 19.51
N ASN A 349 8.69 -24.44 18.96
CA ASN A 349 7.27 -24.28 18.55
C ASN A 349 6.95 -23.53 17.24
N TYR A 350 7.63 -23.89 16.15
CA TYR A 350 7.35 -23.31 14.83
C TYR A 350 6.26 -24.04 14.06
N GLU A 351 5.44 -23.25 13.38
CA GLU A 351 4.56 -23.70 12.32
C GLU A 351 5.29 -23.63 10.97
N GLU A 352 6.14 -22.62 10.77
CA GLU A 352 6.89 -22.41 9.53
C GLU A 352 8.30 -21.86 9.80
N ILE A 353 9.33 -22.52 9.27
CA ILE A 353 10.69 -21.99 9.18
C ILE A 353 11.15 -22.03 7.73
N TYR A 354 11.65 -20.90 7.23
CA TYR A 354 12.27 -20.79 5.93
C TYR A 354 13.60 -20.05 6.04
N VAL A 355 14.70 -20.72 5.70
CA VAL A 355 16.04 -20.14 5.71
C VAL A 355 16.65 -20.34 4.33
N ARG A 356 17.13 -19.26 3.72
CA ARG A 356 17.79 -19.28 2.41
C ARG A 356 19.01 -18.37 2.43
N ASN A 357 20.14 -18.86 1.90
CA ASN A 357 21.37 -18.09 1.74
C ASN A 357 21.86 -17.42 3.05
N PHE A 358 21.67 -18.10 4.18
CA PHE A 358 22.16 -17.64 5.46
C PHE A 358 23.67 -17.84 5.59
N VAL A 359 24.39 -16.86 6.14
CA VAL A 359 25.84 -16.89 6.39
C VAL A 359 26.10 -16.53 7.86
N GLY A 360 26.95 -17.26 8.57
CA GLY A 360 27.25 -17.00 9.99
C GLY A 360 26.71 -18.07 10.93
N ASN A 361 26.35 -17.75 12.17
CA ASN A 361 25.93 -18.72 13.19
C ASN A 361 24.41 -18.75 13.32
N LEU A 362 23.80 -19.91 13.02
CA LEU A 362 22.37 -20.16 13.18
C LEU A 362 22.15 -21.40 14.05
N ASP A 363 21.36 -21.23 15.11
CA ASP A 363 20.99 -22.25 16.07
C ASP A 363 19.46 -22.36 16.04
N ILE A 364 18.92 -23.49 15.61
CA ILE A 364 17.48 -23.75 15.58
C ILE A 364 17.23 -24.93 16.49
N SER A 365 16.88 -24.66 17.74
CA SER A 365 16.62 -25.71 18.72
C SER A 365 15.49 -26.62 18.22
N ASN A 366 15.59 -27.91 18.51
CA ASN A 366 14.68 -28.99 18.09
C ASN A 366 14.64 -29.32 16.58
N LEU A 367 14.92 -28.38 15.68
CA LEU A 367 15.15 -28.72 14.27
C LEU A 367 16.61 -29.10 14.02
N PHE A 368 17.57 -28.62 14.80
CA PHE A 368 18.99 -28.85 14.54
C PHE A 368 19.84 -28.71 15.81
N ASP A 369 19.93 -29.76 16.62
CA ASP A 369 20.87 -29.78 17.77
C ASP A 369 22.35 -29.88 17.35
N CYS A 370 22.61 -29.92 16.04
CA CYS A 370 23.90 -30.32 15.45
C CYS A 370 24.73 -29.17 14.88
N PHE A 371 24.22 -27.93 14.81
CA PHE A 371 24.81 -26.89 13.97
C PHE A 371 25.28 -25.66 14.76
N LYS A 372 26.45 -25.76 15.40
CA LYS A 372 27.35 -24.60 15.50
C LYS A 372 28.22 -24.58 14.25
N LYS A 373 27.71 -24.09 13.12
CA LYS A 373 28.51 -23.92 11.89
C LYS A 373 28.46 -22.49 11.41
N LEU A 374 29.64 -22.00 10.98
CA LEU A 374 29.72 -20.93 10.01
C LEU A 374 29.19 -21.45 8.67
N PHE A 375 28.05 -20.93 8.23
CA PHE A 375 27.56 -21.16 6.88
C PHE A 375 28.49 -20.42 5.90
N THR A 376 29.31 -21.15 5.12
CA THR A 376 30.31 -20.58 4.21
C THR A 376 29.83 -20.59 2.75
N GLY A 377 29.23 -19.47 2.32
CA GLY A 377 29.15 -19.03 0.91
C GLY A 377 28.32 -19.82 -0.10
N LYS A 378 27.82 -21.03 0.19
CA LYS A 378 26.90 -21.76 -0.70
C LYS A 378 25.44 -21.42 -0.41
N THR A 379 24.59 -21.52 -1.43
CA THR A 379 23.14 -21.26 -1.34
C THR A 379 22.43 -22.35 -0.54
N ILE A 380 22.51 -22.26 0.78
CA ILE A 380 21.85 -23.20 1.69
C ILE A 380 20.37 -22.88 1.75
N THR A 381 19.51 -23.90 1.73
CA THR A 381 18.07 -23.74 1.97
C THR A 381 17.59 -24.77 2.97
N ILE A 382 16.85 -24.30 3.97
CA ILE A 382 16.11 -25.11 4.94
C ILE A 382 14.67 -24.61 4.86
N ALA A 383 13.71 -25.50 4.63
CA ALA A 383 12.30 -25.19 4.82
C ALA A 383 11.65 -26.25 5.71
N TYR A 384 10.76 -25.80 6.58
CA TYR A 384 9.94 -26.62 7.45
C TYR A 384 8.56 -25.99 7.45
N GLU A 385 7.60 -26.62 6.79
CA GLU A 385 6.27 -26.04 6.54
C GLU A 385 5.19 -27.12 6.41
N MET A 386 3.93 -26.73 6.57
CA MET A 386 2.79 -27.61 6.29
C MET A 386 2.37 -27.46 4.82
N ILE A 387 2.52 -28.51 4.02
CA ILE A 387 2.04 -28.54 2.63
C ILE A 387 0.74 -29.33 2.60
N SER A 388 -0.37 -28.64 2.35
CA SER A 388 -1.70 -29.27 2.29
C SER A 388 -1.77 -30.33 1.18
N ASP A 389 -2.73 -31.23 1.32
CA ASP A 389 -3.24 -32.13 0.27
C ASP A 389 -2.36 -33.32 -0.15
N LYS A 390 -1.05 -33.35 0.15
CA LYS A 390 -0.23 -34.52 -0.23
C LYS A 390 0.94 -34.89 0.68
N PHE A 391 1.70 -33.90 1.16
CA PHE A 391 2.98 -34.14 1.82
C PHE A 391 2.91 -33.95 3.34
N GLY A 392 1.85 -33.30 3.85
CA GLY A 392 1.75 -32.97 5.26
C GLY A 392 2.89 -32.05 5.68
N ARG A 393 3.36 -32.20 6.92
CA ARG A 393 4.49 -31.44 7.45
C ARG A 393 5.77 -31.88 6.74
N THR A 394 6.39 -30.94 6.03
CA THR A 394 7.49 -31.18 5.09
C THR A 394 8.76 -30.50 5.55
N MET A 395 9.87 -31.22 5.50
CA MET A 395 11.21 -30.71 5.71
C MET A 395 12.02 -30.77 4.42
N PHE A 396 12.50 -29.62 3.95
CA PHE A 396 13.32 -29.48 2.75
C PHE A 396 14.72 -29.01 3.11
N PHE A 397 15.73 -29.75 2.63
CA PHE A 397 17.13 -29.45 2.79
C PHE A 397 17.81 -29.32 1.43
N ASN A 398 18.52 -28.21 1.22
CA ASN A 398 19.30 -27.97 0.01
C ASN A 398 20.72 -27.50 0.36
N ASN A 399 21.72 -28.16 -0.22
CA ASN A 399 23.14 -27.84 -0.03
C ASN A 399 23.62 -27.92 1.44
N ILE A 400 23.07 -28.85 2.23
CA ILE A 400 23.40 -29.01 3.66
C ILE A 400 24.48 -30.09 3.86
N CYS A 401 25.38 -29.89 4.83
CA CYS A 401 26.38 -30.87 5.25
C CYS A 401 26.30 -31.15 6.77
N LEU A 402 25.81 -32.33 7.16
CA LEU A 402 25.74 -32.78 8.56
C LEU A 402 27.13 -33.16 9.11
N GLU A 403 27.43 -32.69 10.32
CA GLU A 403 28.64 -33.06 11.08
C GLU A 403 28.40 -34.02 12.23
N LYS A 404 27.16 -34.09 12.71
CA LYS A 404 26.70 -34.99 13.76
C LYS A 404 25.41 -35.68 13.31
N ASP A 405 25.09 -36.78 13.97
CA ASP A 405 23.83 -37.48 13.78
C ASP A 405 22.64 -36.55 14.00
N TYR A 406 21.69 -36.58 13.09
CA TYR A 406 20.47 -35.78 13.19
C TYR A 406 19.25 -36.66 12.94
N GLU A 407 18.27 -36.59 13.83
CA GLU A 407 17.01 -37.34 13.74
C GLU A 407 15.88 -36.41 13.34
N ILE A 408 15.14 -36.80 12.29
CA ILE A 408 14.00 -36.04 11.79
C ILE A 408 12.88 -36.03 12.86
N PRO A 409 12.29 -34.87 13.19
CA PRO A 409 11.21 -34.75 14.17
C PRO A 409 9.98 -35.61 13.82
N ASN A 410 9.41 -36.30 14.81
CA ASN A 410 8.33 -37.29 14.65
C ASN A 410 7.03 -36.74 14.02
N ASP A 411 6.89 -35.44 13.89
CA ASP A 411 5.75 -34.79 13.25
C ASP A 411 5.98 -34.48 11.76
N VAL A 412 7.18 -34.72 11.22
CA VAL A 412 7.50 -34.57 9.79
C VAL A 412 7.05 -35.79 9.01
N GLU A 413 6.12 -35.59 8.07
CA GLU A 413 5.60 -36.62 7.18
C GLU A 413 6.36 -36.71 5.86
N SER A 414 7.08 -35.65 5.47
CA SER A 414 7.78 -35.57 4.19
C SER A 414 9.18 -35.00 4.34
N VAL A 415 10.18 -35.68 3.76
CA VAL A 415 11.57 -35.22 3.78
C VAL A 415 12.11 -35.14 2.36
N ILE A 416 12.59 -33.96 1.97
CA ILE A 416 13.14 -33.69 0.65
C ILE A 416 14.58 -33.19 0.80
N LEU A 417 15.52 -33.93 0.23
CA LEU A 417 16.95 -33.66 0.31
C LEU A 417 17.50 -33.34 -1.08
N ARG A 418 18.22 -32.23 -1.21
CA ARG A 418 18.93 -31.81 -2.41
C ARG A 418 20.38 -31.47 -2.09
N ASN A 419 21.33 -32.05 -2.83
CA ASN A 419 22.77 -31.82 -2.63
C ASN A 419 23.20 -32.01 -1.16
N PHE A 420 22.62 -33.00 -0.49
CA PHE A 420 22.80 -33.22 0.94
C PHE A 420 24.03 -34.08 1.20
N LYS A 421 24.83 -33.72 2.20
CA LYS A 421 26.07 -34.43 2.55
C LYS A 421 26.17 -34.74 4.04
N THR A 422 26.95 -35.75 4.38
CA THR A 422 27.44 -35.97 5.76
C THR A 422 28.97 -36.09 5.75
N ASN A 423 29.61 -35.87 6.90
CA ASN A 423 31.07 -36.03 7.05
C ASN A 423 31.53 -37.51 7.13
N GLY A 424 30.66 -38.47 6.80
CA GLY A 424 30.93 -39.91 6.88
C GLY A 424 30.75 -40.55 8.26
N LYS A 425 30.89 -39.78 9.36
CA LYS A 425 30.58 -40.24 10.72
C LYS A 425 29.11 -39.98 11.09
N ALA A 426 28.58 -38.86 10.62
CA ALA A 426 27.21 -38.44 10.87
C ALA A 426 26.19 -39.19 10.00
N LYS A 427 25.05 -39.52 10.61
CA LYS A 427 23.88 -40.14 9.97
C LYS A 427 22.65 -39.22 10.04
N LEU A 428 21.89 -39.17 8.95
CA LEU A 428 20.53 -38.62 8.98
C LEU A 428 19.55 -39.75 9.33
N LYS A 429 18.90 -39.71 10.49
CA LYS A 429 17.95 -40.71 10.95
C LYS A 429 16.53 -40.30 10.55
N ILE A 430 15.93 -41.06 9.64
CA ILE A 430 14.54 -40.86 9.21
C ILE A 430 13.62 -41.60 10.18
N ASN A 431 12.63 -40.90 10.72
CA ASN A 431 11.72 -41.45 11.72
C ASN A 431 10.63 -42.35 11.09
N LYS A 432 9.74 -42.86 11.95
CA LYS A 432 8.65 -43.76 11.54
C LYS A 432 7.51 -43.07 10.79
N THR A 433 7.25 -41.80 11.07
CA THR A 433 6.10 -41.04 10.56
C THR A 433 6.32 -40.47 9.16
N CYS A 434 7.56 -40.53 8.66
CA CYS A 434 7.90 -40.14 7.30
C CYS A 434 7.19 -41.04 6.26
N LYS A 435 6.23 -40.45 5.54
CA LYS A 435 5.44 -41.06 4.47
C LYS A 435 6.03 -40.82 3.08
N TYR A 436 6.83 -39.77 2.92
CA TYR A 436 7.45 -39.44 1.63
C TYR A 436 8.91 -39.02 1.80
N PHE A 437 9.79 -39.64 1.02
CA PHE A 437 11.21 -39.36 1.05
C PHE A 437 11.78 -39.15 -0.35
N LYS A 438 12.31 -37.95 -0.59
CA LYS A 438 12.93 -37.60 -1.87
C LYS A 438 14.39 -37.23 -1.68
N LEU A 439 15.25 -37.86 -2.48
CA LEU A 439 16.69 -37.64 -2.48
C LEU A 439 17.15 -37.23 -3.88
N ASN A 440 17.79 -36.06 -3.98
CA ASN A 440 18.32 -35.52 -5.22
C ASN A 440 19.78 -35.13 -5.01
N VAL A 441 20.71 -35.96 -5.50
CA VAL A 441 22.16 -35.82 -5.27
C VAL A 441 22.54 -35.88 -3.78
N TYR A 442 23.25 -36.94 -3.40
CA TYR A 442 23.54 -37.26 -2.01
C TYR A 442 24.93 -37.85 -1.80
N GLN A 443 25.58 -37.49 -0.69
CA GLN A 443 26.88 -38.04 -0.29
C GLN A 443 26.96 -38.20 1.24
N GLY A 444 26.64 -39.37 1.79
CA GLY A 444 26.72 -39.63 3.24
C GLY A 444 26.12 -40.96 3.69
N CYS A 445 25.75 -41.06 4.98
CA CYS A 445 24.91 -42.14 5.53
C CYS A 445 23.49 -41.68 5.93
N ILE A 446 22.44 -42.38 5.48
CA ILE A 446 21.03 -42.21 5.91
C ILE A 446 20.64 -43.46 6.67
N ASP A 447 20.13 -43.30 7.88
CA ASP A 447 19.57 -44.37 8.69
C ASP A 447 18.05 -44.36 8.51
N VAL A 448 17.56 -45.35 7.78
CA VAL A 448 16.12 -45.56 7.52
C VAL A 448 15.53 -46.68 8.38
N SER A 449 16.26 -47.15 9.40
CA SER A 449 15.84 -48.31 10.23
C SER A 449 14.50 -48.11 10.94
N LYS A 450 14.09 -46.86 11.18
CA LYS A 450 12.80 -46.53 11.80
C LYS A 450 11.68 -46.26 10.80
N MET A 451 11.95 -46.21 9.50
CA MET A 451 11.04 -45.69 8.45
C MET A 451 9.94 -46.70 8.06
N LYS A 452 8.93 -46.87 8.92
CA LYS A 452 7.87 -47.89 8.76
C LYS A 452 6.68 -47.46 7.92
N ASP A 453 6.33 -46.17 7.91
CA ASP A 453 5.10 -45.66 7.29
C ASP A 453 5.32 -45.08 5.87
N ILE A 454 6.45 -45.42 5.23
CA ILE A 454 6.84 -44.89 3.92
C ILE A 454 5.89 -45.34 2.82
N LYS A 455 5.38 -44.37 2.04
CA LYS A 455 4.49 -44.60 0.90
C LYS A 455 5.17 -44.36 -0.43
N GLU A 456 6.07 -43.39 -0.50
CA GLU A 456 6.75 -43.01 -1.74
C GLU A 456 8.20 -42.61 -1.47
N VAL A 457 9.13 -43.23 -2.22
CA VAL A 457 10.55 -42.87 -2.21
C VAL A 457 11.01 -42.51 -3.62
N VAL A 458 11.64 -41.34 -3.77
CA VAL A 458 12.09 -40.82 -5.06
C VAL A 458 13.59 -40.54 -5.02
N PHE A 459 14.34 -41.22 -5.89
CA PHE A 459 15.76 -40.99 -6.08
C PHE A 459 16.02 -40.30 -7.42
N ILE A 460 16.73 -39.18 -7.40
CA ILE A 460 17.09 -38.41 -8.60
C ILE A 460 18.61 -38.26 -8.65
N GLY A 461 19.22 -38.87 -9.66
CA GLY A 461 20.67 -38.78 -9.87
C GLY A 461 21.51 -39.41 -8.75
N CYS A 462 20.95 -40.32 -7.97
CA CYS A 462 21.66 -41.06 -6.93
C CYS A 462 21.01 -42.42 -6.65
N LEU A 463 21.80 -43.38 -6.15
CA LEU A 463 21.34 -44.59 -5.48
C LEU A 463 21.97 -44.58 -4.08
N PRO A 464 21.21 -44.39 -2.99
CA PRO A 464 21.78 -44.35 -1.65
C PRO A 464 22.30 -45.74 -1.25
N ILE A 465 23.37 -45.75 -0.45
CA ILE A 465 23.84 -46.96 0.23
C ILE A 465 23.12 -47.01 1.57
N PHE A 466 22.19 -47.95 1.72
CA PHE A 466 21.59 -48.27 3.01
C PHE A 466 22.52 -49.22 3.76
N LYS A 467 22.87 -48.89 5.00
CA LYS A 467 23.60 -49.81 5.88
C LYS A 467 22.57 -50.65 6.65
N ASP A 468 22.54 -51.94 6.37
CA ASP A 468 21.86 -52.90 7.23
C ASP A 468 22.61 -52.94 8.56
N ASN A 469 21.87 -52.76 9.66
CA ASN A 469 22.38 -53.10 10.98
C ASN A 469 22.29 -54.62 11.10
N SER A 470 23.32 -55.31 10.61
CA SER A 470 23.61 -56.71 10.95
C SER A 470 24.09 -56.81 12.40
#